data_AF-A0A431HQB0-F1
#
_entry.id   AF-A0A431HQB0-F1
#
_cell.length_a   1.000
_cell.length_b   1.000
_cell.length_c   1.000
_cell.angle_alpha   90.00
_cell.angle_beta   90.00
_cell.angle_gamma   90.00
#
_symmetry.space_group_name_H-M   'P 1'
#
loop_
_entity.id
_entity.type
_entity.pdbx_description
1 polymer ?
#
loop_
_entity_poly.entity_id
_entity_poly.type
_entity_poly.pdbx_seq_one_letter_code
_entity_poly.pdbx_strand_id
1 'polypeptide(L)'
;MKGVQVWDTDKNFWEVNPYFKLLKKYNNFYSLDKSKNKSTSSIVMWSICLLMDSSSMFKDMNLEDKKNMIILDFVKDKIKDFSFDNYTEYINEYNIFKSATQKQMDEWIRLMNEKTEYMKSLKYNRENAEHIEELLLSNTKLYNEYEKLKSKLESESDFGVVKGDQEESLSEKNII
;
A
#
# COMPACT_ATOMS: atom_id res chain seq x y z
N MET A 1 13.08 11.86 14.81
CA MET A 1 11.66 11.87 14.39
C MET A 1 11.53 10.95 13.19
N LYS A 2 10.55 10.03 13.18
CA LYS A 2 10.29 9.15 12.03
C LYS A 2 10.18 9.99 10.76
N GLY A 3 10.91 9.65 9.71
CA GLY A 3 10.74 10.26 8.39
C GLY A 3 9.34 9.94 7.90
N VAL A 4 8.38 10.83 8.16
CA VAL A 4 7.03 10.70 7.62
C VAL A 4 7.18 10.77 6.10
N GLN A 5 6.89 9.66 5.41
CA GLN A 5 6.76 9.69 3.96
C GLN A 5 5.66 10.70 3.65
N VAL A 6 6.05 11.87 3.14
CA VAL A 6 5.11 12.95 2.83
C VAL A 6 4.43 12.57 1.52
N TRP A 7 3.18 12.16 1.62
CA TRP A 7 2.30 11.83 0.50
C TRP A 7 1.82 13.11 -0.21
N ASP A 8 2.74 13.84 -0.82
CA ASP A 8 2.44 15.08 -1.55
C ASP A 8 1.96 14.76 -2.97
N THR A 9 0.70 14.33 -3.07
CA THR A 9 0.08 13.93 -4.33
C THR A 9 -0.17 15.08 -5.30
N ASP A 10 0.04 16.33 -4.87
CA ASP A 10 -0.01 17.52 -5.73
C ASP A 10 1.27 17.68 -6.55
N LYS A 11 2.39 17.10 -6.09
CA LYS A 11 3.63 17.03 -6.86
C LYS A 11 3.58 15.94 -7.92
N ASN A 12 4.39 16.12 -8.96
CA ASN A 12 4.54 15.10 -9.98
C ASN A 12 5.20 13.84 -9.39
N PHE A 13 4.56 12.68 -9.57
CA PHE A 13 5.04 11.40 -9.05
C PHE A 13 6.47 11.11 -9.49
N TRP A 14 6.81 11.41 -10.74
CA TRP A 14 8.11 11.09 -11.34
C TRP A 14 9.24 11.99 -10.88
N GLU A 15 8.90 13.15 -10.30
CA GLU A 15 9.85 14.07 -9.67
C GLU A 15 10.12 13.65 -8.22
N VAL A 16 9.08 13.21 -7.51
CA VAL A 16 9.19 12.74 -6.12
C VAL A 16 9.82 11.34 -6.05
N ASN A 17 9.49 10.46 -7.00
CA ASN A 17 9.91 9.06 -7.01
C ASN A 17 10.69 8.71 -8.30
N PRO A 18 11.83 9.36 -8.57
CA PRO A 18 12.54 9.22 -9.85
C PRO A 18 13.06 7.80 -10.11
N TYR A 19 13.28 7.01 -9.05
CA TYR A 19 13.78 5.63 -9.12
C TYR A 19 12.83 4.66 -9.84
N PHE A 20 11.53 4.94 -9.90
CA PHE A 20 10.60 4.11 -10.70
C PHE A 20 11.00 4.07 -12.17
N LYS A 21 11.61 5.15 -12.71
CA LYS A 21 12.08 5.21 -14.10
C LYS A 21 13.29 4.31 -14.39
N LEU A 22 13.92 3.72 -13.37
CA LEU A 22 14.98 2.73 -13.59
C LEU A 22 14.43 1.41 -14.14
N LEU A 23 13.16 1.13 -13.91
CA LEU A 23 12.49 -0.07 -14.39
C LEU A 23 11.87 0.19 -15.76
N LYS A 24 12.16 -0.70 -16.71
CA LYS A 24 11.81 -0.52 -18.12
C LYS A 24 10.31 -0.25 -18.33
N LYS A 25 9.43 -0.94 -17.58
CA LYS A 25 7.98 -0.80 -17.76
C LYS A 25 7.50 0.61 -17.36
N TYR A 26 7.88 1.08 -16.17
CA TYR A 26 7.50 2.42 -15.71
C TYR A 26 8.18 3.53 -16.53
N ASN A 27 9.42 3.32 -17.00
CA ASN A 27 10.06 4.28 -17.90
C ASN A 27 9.33 4.41 -19.24
N ASN A 28 8.87 3.29 -19.80
CA ASN A 28 8.04 3.30 -21.01
C ASN A 28 6.72 4.02 -20.76
N PHE A 29 6.06 3.74 -19.64
CA PHE A 29 4.81 4.40 -19.24
C PHE A 29 4.97 5.93 -19.13
N TYR A 30 6.02 6.39 -18.46
CA TYR A 30 6.42 7.81 -18.42
C TYR A 30 6.68 8.42 -19.81
N SER A 31 7.37 7.69 -20.68
CA SER A 31 7.78 8.18 -22.00
C SER A 31 6.60 8.29 -22.97
N LEU A 32 5.62 7.39 -22.85
CA LEU A 32 4.41 7.34 -23.68
C LEU A 32 3.43 8.48 -23.36
N ASP A 33 3.37 8.94 -22.12
CA ASP A 33 2.49 10.05 -21.72
C ASP A 33 2.86 11.36 -22.43
N LYS A 34 1.90 11.94 -23.16
CA LYS A 34 2.07 13.20 -23.92
C LYS A 34 1.43 14.41 -23.23
N SER A 35 0.80 14.22 -22.08
CA SER A 35 0.23 15.31 -21.29
C SER A 35 1.33 16.27 -20.81
N LYS A 36 0.93 17.52 -20.53
CA LYS A 36 1.83 18.53 -19.99
C LYS A 36 2.47 18.00 -18.70
N ASN A 37 3.81 18.08 -18.62
CA ASN A 37 4.60 17.59 -17.49
C ASN A 37 4.31 16.12 -17.10
N LYS A 38 3.84 15.27 -18.03
CA LYS A 38 3.51 13.87 -17.73
C LYS A 38 2.45 13.72 -16.62
N SER A 39 1.55 14.69 -16.55
CA SER A 39 0.51 14.78 -15.51
C SER A 39 -0.38 13.53 -15.45
N THR A 40 -0.75 12.95 -16.59
CA THR A 40 -1.64 11.78 -16.63
C THR A 40 -0.98 10.55 -16.02
N SER A 41 0.21 10.19 -16.47
CA SER A 41 0.97 9.06 -15.91
C SER A 41 1.35 9.28 -14.46
N SER A 42 1.63 10.54 -14.07
CA SER A 42 1.86 10.91 -12.67
C SER A 42 0.63 10.61 -11.79
N ILE A 43 -0.56 11.02 -12.22
CA ILE A 43 -1.81 10.74 -11.49
C ILE A 43 -2.04 9.23 -11.39
N VAL A 44 -1.87 8.49 -12.50
CA VAL A 44 -2.00 7.02 -12.48
C VAL A 44 -1.03 6.40 -11.46
N MET A 45 0.23 6.82 -11.45
CA MET A 45 1.21 6.28 -10.52
C MET A 45 0.91 6.63 -9.06
N TRP A 46 0.43 7.84 -8.78
CA TRP A 46 -0.06 8.17 -7.44
C TRP A 46 -1.25 7.29 -7.06
N SER A 47 -2.20 7.05 -7.96
CA SER A 47 -3.33 6.15 -7.72
C SER A 47 -2.87 4.72 -7.41
N ILE A 48 -1.88 4.20 -8.14
CA ILE A 48 -1.30 2.87 -7.86
C ILE A 48 -0.59 2.87 -6.50
N CYS A 49 0.17 3.92 -6.19
CA CYS A 49 0.90 4.04 -4.93
C CYS A 49 -0.06 4.10 -3.73
N LEU A 50 -1.12 4.92 -3.81
CA LEU A 50 -2.16 5.01 -2.78
C LEU A 50 -2.89 3.68 -2.57
N LEU A 51 -3.11 2.93 -3.66
CA LEU A 51 -3.74 1.61 -3.63
C LEU A 51 -2.83 0.57 -2.96
N MET A 52 -1.55 0.54 -3.33
CA MET A 52 -0.66 -0.59 -3.09
C MET A 52 0.35 -0.39 -1.97
N ASP A 53 0.84 0.81 -1.72
CA ASP A 53 1.95 1.01 -0.78
C ASP A 53 1.52 0.72 0.66
N SER A 54 2.31 -0.08 1.38
CA SER A 54 2.03 -0.46 2.76
C SER A 54 2.15 0.71 3.75
N SER A 55 2.77 1.82 3.33
CA SER A 55 2.84 3.08 4.08
C SER A 55 1.72 4.06 3.73
N SER A 56 0.83 3.71 2.78
CA SER A 56 -0.34 4.50 2.43
C SER A 56 -1.22 4.72 3.65
N MET A 57 -1.75 5.93 3.80
CA MET A 57 -2.72 6.27 4.86
C MET A 57 -4.00 5.43 4.76
N PHE A 58 -4.25 4.83 3.60
CA PHE A 58 -5.41 3.98 3.35
C PHE A 58 -5.10 2.50 3.51
N LYS A 59 -3.89 2.09 3.92
CA LYS A 59 -3.44 0.68 3.93
C LYS A 59 -4.47 -0.31 4.52
N ASP A 60 -5.18 0.06 5.57
CA ASP A 60 -6.14 -0.79 6.30
C ASP A 60 -7.57 -0.77 5.70
N MET A 61 -7.83 0.06 4.69
CA MET A 61 -9.12 0.12 4.01
C MET A 61 -9.29 -1.11 3.10
N ASN A 62 -10.52 -1.64 3.06
CA ASN A 62 -10.95 -2.63 2.07
C ASN A 62 -10.54 -2.19 0.66
N LEU A 63 -10.05 -3.14 -0.15
CA LEU A 63 -9.53 -2.88 -1.49
C LEU A 63 -10.56 -2.18 -2.38
N GLU A 64 -11.82 -2.61 -2.33
CA GLU A 64 -12.86 -2.06 -3.21
C GLU A 64 -13.23 -0.63 -2.81
N ASP A 65 -13.42 -0.39 -1.51
CA ASP A 65 -13.68 0.95 -0.98
C ASP A 65 -12.49 1.90 -1.28
N LYS A 66 -11.26 1.40 -1.15
CA LYS A 66 -10.05 2.15 -1.48
C LYS A 66 -9.99 2.50 -2.96
N LYS A 67 -10.29 1.55 -3.86
CA LYS A 67 -10.37 1.83 -5.31
C LYS A 67 -11.40 2.91 -5.58
N ASN A 68 -12.61 2.77 -5.03
CA ASN A 68 -13.71 3.71 -5.24
C ASN A 68 -13.35 5.11 -4.72
N MET A 69 -12.77 5.22 -3.53
CA MET A 69 -12.29 6.49 -2.99
C MET A 69 -11.20 7.12 -3.87
N ILE A 70 -10.21 6.35 -4.34
CA ILE A 70 -9.16 6.88 -5.23
C ILE A 70 -9.78 7.40 -6.54
N ILE A 71 -10.73 6.66 -7.12
CA ILE A 71 -11.40 7.05 -8.36
C ILE A 71 -12.24 8.31 -8.15
N LEU A 72 -13.10 8.33 -7.13
CA LEU A 72 -14.08 9.39 -6.88
C LEU A 72 -13.45 10.67 -6.29
N ASP A 73 -12.44 10.54 -5.43
CA ASP A 73 -11.92 11.67 -4.66
C ASP A 73 -10.58 12.19 -5.16
N PHE A 74 -9.72 11.32 -5.66
CA PHE A 74 -8.37 11.68 -6.12
C PHE A 74 -8.26 11.86 -7.63
N VAL A 75 -8.69 10.85 -8.41
CA VAL A 75 -8.65 10.89 -9.88
C VAL A 75 -9.72 11.84 -10.40
N LYS A 76 -10.97 11.71 -9.93
CA LYS A 76 -12.10 12.56 -10.34
C LYS A 76 -12.18 12.64 -11.88
N ASP A 77 -12.23 13.86 -12.40
CA ASP A 77 -12.30 14.15 -13.83
C ASP A 77 -10.91 14.35 -14.47
N LYS A 78 -9.82 14.11 -13.74
CA LYS A 78 -8.45 14.32 -14.26
C LYS A 78 -8.08 13.31 -15.34
N ILE A 79 -8.70 12.13 -15.32
CA ILE A 79 -8.51 11.08 -16.33
C ILE A 79 -9.89 10.51 -16.67
N LYS A 80 -10.30 10.69 -17.92
CA LYS A 80 -11.55 10.15 -18.43
C LYS A 80 -11.51 8.61 -18.45
N ASP A 81 -12.60 7.98 -18.04
CA ASP A 81 -12.79 6.51 -18.10
C ASP A 81 -11.68 5.73 -17.35
N PHE A 82 -11.13 6.31 -16.29
CA PHE A 82 -10.10 5.67 -15.47
C PHE A 82 -10.65 4.39 -14.83
N SER A 83 -9.91 3.29 -15.00
CA SER A 83 -10.12 2.02 -14.30
C SER A 83 -8.77 1.43 -13.94
N PHE A 84 -8.66 0.87 -12.74
CA PHE A 84 -7.46 0.14 -12.31
C PHE A 84 -7.17 -1.08 -13.18
N ASP A 85 -8.19 -1.66 -13.83
CA ASP A 85 -8.03 -2.84 -14.68
C ASP A 85 -7.12 -2.54 -15.88
N ASN A 86 -7.17 -1.30 -16.38
CA ASN A 86 -6.29 -0.80 -17.46
C ASN A 86 -4.81 -0.75 -17.05
N TYR A 87 -4.51 -0.85 -15.76
CA TYR A 87 -3.17 -0.72 -15.20
C TYR A 87 -2.72 -1.95 -14.40
N THR A 88 -3.40 -3.09 -14.57
CA THR A 88 -3.12 -4.35 -13.86
C THR A 88 -1.65 -4.76 -13.92
N GLU A 89 -0.99 -4.58 -15.07
CA GLU A 89 0.43 -4.92 -15.22
C GLU A 89 1.39 -4.08 -14.37
N TYR A 90 1.03 -2.83 -14.09
CA TYR A 90 1.81 -1.89 -13.27
C TYR A 90 1.55 -2.10 -11.79
N ILE A 91 0.29 -2.43 -11.45
CA ILE A 91 -0.13 -2.82 -10.10
C ILE A 91 0.59 -4.10 -9.68
N ASN A 92 0.61 -5.11 -10.55
CA ASN A 92 1.28 -6.39 -10.26
C ASN A 92 2.79 -6.23 -10.12
N GLU A 93 3.42 -5.43 -10.97
CA GLU A 93 4.86 -5.16 -10.88
C GLU A 93 5.22 -4.35 -9.64
N TYR A 94 4.29 -3.56 -9.08
CA TYR A 94 4.54 -2.77 -7.88
C TYR A 94 4.97 -3.64 -6.69
N ASN A 95 4.58 -4.92 -6.67
CA ASN A 95 5.00 -5.87 -5.64
C ASN A 95 6.53 -6.01 -5.54
N ILE A 96 7.32 -5.68 -6.55
CA ILE A 96 8.79 -5.74 -6.44
C ILE A 96 9.34 -4.75 -5.40
N PHE A 97 8.61 -3.67 -5.12
CA PHE A 97 9.00 -2.67 -4.11
C PHE A 97 8.65 -3.10 -2.68
N LYS A 98 7.93 -4.21 -2.52
CA LYS A 98 7.48 -4.69 -1.22
C LYS A 98 8.44 -5.75 -0.66
N SER A 99 8.72 -5.64 0.65
CA SER A 99 9.37 -6.70 1.42
C SER A 99 8.53 -7.98 1.42
N ALA A 100 9.15 -9.12 1.76
CA ALA A 100 8.41 -10.37 1.91
C ALA A 100 7.32 -10.24 2.99
N THR A 101 7.61 -9.54 4.07
CA THR A 101 6.67 -9.31 5.18
C THR A 101 5.51 -8.41 4.75
N GLN A 102 5.76 -7.38 3.94
CA GLN A 102 4.71 -6.52 3.37
C GLN A 102 3.78 -7.31 2.46
N LYS A 103 4.33 -8.14 1.56
CA LYS A 103 3.54 -9.04 0.70
C LYS A 103 2.69 -10.00 1.51
N GLN A 104 3.27 -10.59 2.56
CA GLN A 104 2.54 -11.48 3.45
C GLN A 104 1.39 -10.73 4.13
N MET A 105 1.61 -9.49 4.58
CA MET A 105 0.57 -8.68 5.22
C MET A 105 -0.57 -8.35 4.26
N ASP A 106 -0.26 -7.99 3.00
CA ASP A 106 -1.29 -7.74 2.00
C ASP A 106 -2.20 -8.95 1.78
N GLU A 107 -1.60 -10.15 1.71
CA GLU A 107 -2.32 -11.41 1.56
C GLU A 107 -3.19 -11.73 2.79
N TRP A 108 -2.68 -11.44 3.99
CA TRP A 108 -3.47 -11.56 5.22
C TRP A 108 -4.69 -10.63 5.21
N ILE A 109 -4.51 -9.36 4.85
CA ILE A 109 -5.60 -8.39 4.76
C ILE A 109 -6.64 -8.86 3.72
N ARG A 110 -6.19 -9.35 2.56
CA ARG A 110 -7.08 -9.90 1.51
C ARG A 110 -7.95 -11.03 2.07
N LEU A 111 -7.33 -12.04 2.68
CA LEU A 111 -8.04 -13.21 3.21
C LEU A 111 -8.98 -12.84 4.37
N MET A 112 -8.61 -11.90 5.24
CA MET A 112 -9.48 -11.43 6.33
C MET A 112 -10.71 -10.69 5.79
N ASN A 113 -10.55 -9.88 4.73
CA ASN A 113 -11.67 -9.22 4.06
C ASN A 113 -12.60 -10.24 3.38
N GLU A 114 -12.05 -11.20 2.64
CA GLU A 114 -12.83 -12.28 2.02
C GLU A 114 -13.59 -13.11 3.04
N LYS A 115 -12.95 -13.45 4.17
CA LYS A 115 -13.61 -14.14 5.28
C LYS A 115 -14.76 -13.29 5.85
N THR A 116 -14.54 -11.99 6.01
CA THR A 116 -15.56 -11.06 6.51
C THR A 116 -16.78 -11.00 5.59
N GLU A 117 -16.57 -10.88 4.28
CA GLU A 117 -17.66 -10.88 3.29
C GLU A 117 -18.37 -12.22 3.24
N TYR A 118 -17.63 -13.34 3.30
CA TYR A 118 -18.23 -14.67 3.41
C TYR A 118 -19.11 -14.77 4.67
N MET A 119 -18.63 -14.34 5.83
CA MET A 119 -19.40 -14.37 7.07
C MET A 119 -20.67 -13.50 7.01
N LYS A 120 -20.61 -12.32 6.36
CA LYS A 120 -21.80 -11.48 6.12
C LYS A 120 -22.85 -12.18 5.25
N SER A 121 -22.43 -13.06 4.35
CA SER A 121 -23.35 -13.82 3.49
C SER A 121 -24.10 -14.94 4.22
N LEU A 122 -23.61 -15.37 5.39
CA LEU A 122 -24.20 -16.45 6.17
C LEU A 122 -25.37 -15.97 7.02
N LYS A 123 -26.48 -16.71 7.00
CA LYS A 123 -27.62 -16.47 7.89
C LYS A 123 -27.45 -17.29 9.16
N TYR A 124 -27.47 -16.62 10.32
CA TYR A 124 -27.47 -17.30 11.62
C TYR A 124 -28.80 -18.05 11.83
N ASN A 125 -28.76 -19.37 11.71
CA ASN A 125 -29.91 -20.27 11.83
C ASN A 125 -29.45 -21.66 12.33
N ARG A 126 -30.38 -22.58 12.54
CA ARG A 126 -30.07 -23.92 13.06
C ARG A 126 -29.05 -24.70 12.21
N GLU A 127 -29.01 -24.47 10.90
CA GLU A 127 -28.12 -25.18 9.97
C GLU A 127 -26.70 -24.61 9.99
N ASN A 128 -26.54 -23.30 10.18
CA ASN A 128 -25.25 -22.62 10.07
C ASN A 128 -24.65 -22.16 11.40
N ALA A 129 -25.40 -22.20 12.51
CA ALA A 129 -24.97 -21.61 13.79
C ALA A 129 -23.61 -22.16 14.26
N GLU A 130 -23.42 -23.47 14.24
CA GLU A 130 -22.16 -24.10 14.67
C GLU A 130 -20.96 -23.66 13.81
N HIS A 131 -21.11 -23.68 12.49
CA HIS A 131 -20.09 -23.20 11.56
C HIS A 131 -19.77 -21.71 11.76
N ILE A 132 -20.76 -20.86 12.01
CA ILE A 132 -20.54 -19.44 12.30
C ILE A 132 -19.74 -19.26 13.60
N GLU A 133 -20.06 -20.01 14.65
CA GLU A 133 -19.31 -19.96 15.92
C GLU A 133 -17.85 -20.41 15.74
N GLU A 134 -17.59 -21.45 14.95
CA GLU A 134 -16.22 -21.88 14.59
C GLU A 134 -15.43 -20.79 13.84
N LEU A 135 -16.08 -20.11 12.90
CA LEU A 135 -15.48 -18.99 12.17
C LEU A 135 -15.17 -17.81 13.09
N LEU A 136 -16.03 -17.51 14.06
CA LEU A 136 -15.81 -16.46 15.06
C LEU A 136 -14.66 -16.81 16.00
N LEU A 137 -14.60 -18.04 16.51
CA LEU A 137 -13.51 -18.50 17.38
C LEU A 137 -12.16 -18.46 16.66
N SER A 138 -12.11 -18.86 15.38
CA SER A 138 -10.90 -18.78 14.57
C SER A 138 -10.44 -17.34 14.30
N ASN A 139 -11.33 -16.33 14.33
CA ASN A 139 -10.91 -14.92 14.20
C ASN A 139 -9.95 -14.51 15.31
N THR A 140 -10.16 -14.94 16.56
CA THR A 140 -9.28 -14.58 17.68
C THR A 140 -7.84 -15.04 17.42
N LYS A 141 -7.65 -16.25 16.88
CA LYS A 141 -6.33 -16.77 16.52
C LYS A 141 -5.72 -16.00 15.35
N LEU A 142 -6.52 -15.69 14.33
CA LEU A 142 -6.07 -14.92 13.16
C LEU A 142 -5.62 -13.52 13.54
N TYR A 143 -6.35 -12.81 14.40
CA TYR A 143 -5.97 -11.47 14.87
C TYR A 143 -4.65 -11.48 15.64
N ASN A 144 -4.40 -12.52 16.46
CA ASN A 144 -3.12 -12.62 17.17
C ASN A 144 -1.93 -12.80 16.23
N GLU A 145 -2.08 -13.56 15.14
CA GLU A 145 -1.02 -13.70 14.14
C GLU A 145 -0.86 -12.44 13.28
N TYR A 146 -1.95 -11.75 12.96
CA TYR A 146 -1.93 -10.45 12.30
C TYR A 146 -1.13 -9.41 13.12
N GLU A 147 -1.39 -9.30 14.42
CA GLU A 147 -0.66 -8.38 15.31
C GLU A 147 0.84 -8.70 15.38
N LYS A 148 1.22 -9.99 15.39
CA LYS A 148 2.63 -10.39 15.31
C LYS A 148 3.27 -9.96 14.00
N LEU A 149 2.58 -10.11 12.87
CA LEU A 149 3.08 -9.70 11.56
C LEU A 149 3.21 -8.17 11.47
N LYS A 150 2.25 -7.44 12.04
CA LYS A 150 2.27 -5.98 12.14
C LYS A 150 3.45 -5.49 12.96
N SER A 151 3.70 -6.09 14.11
CA SER A 151 4.89 -5.79 14.92
C SER A 151 6.20 -6.05 14.17
N LYS A 152 6.28 -7.12 13.37
CA LYS A 152 7.45 -7.37 12.49
C LYS A 152 7.61 -6.27 11.44
N LEU A 153 6.53 -5.84 10.79
CA LEU A 153 6.59 -4.74 9.82
C LEU A 153 7.06 -3.43 10.44
N GLU A 154 6.57 -3.11 11.63
CA GLU A 154 7.02 -1.93 12.38
C GLU A 154 8.52 -2.03 12.66
N SER A 155 9.01 -3.20 13.09
CA SER A 155 10.45 -3.41 13.27
C SER A 155 11.26 -3.30 11.97
N GLU A 156 10.77 -3.82 10.83
CA GLU A 156 11.44 -3.67 9.52
C GLU A 156 11.59 -2.19 9.13
N SER A 157 10.57 -1.38 9.41
CA SER A 157 10.61 0.05 9.14
C SER A 157 11.64 0.79 10.00
N ASP A 158 11.86 0.34 11.25
CA ASP A 158 12.82 0.95 12.17
C ASP A 158 14.28 0.61 11.79
N PHE A 159 14.56 -0.59 11.24
CA PHE A 159 15.90 -0.95 10.74
C PHE A 159 16.31 -0.17 9.48
N GLY A 160 15.37 0.40 8.73
CA GLY A 160 15.64 1.28 7.59
C GLY A 160 16.22 2.65 7.96
N VAL A 161 16.05 3.09 9.21
CA VAL A 161 16.52 4.40 9.71
C VAL A 161 18.03 4.39 10.03
N VAL A 162 18.65 3.21 10.14
CA VAL A 162 20.06 3.07 10.60
C VAL A 162 21.10 3.35 9.51
N LYS A 163 20.71 3.45 8.22
CA LYS A 163 21.65 3.75 7.12
C LYS A 163 21.65 5.24 6.76
N GLY A 164 22.22 6.06 7.63
CA GLY A 164 22.56 7.44 7.29
C GLY A 164 22.63 8.41 8.47
N ASP A 165 22.01 8.07 9.60
CA ASP A 165 22.04 8.89 10.81
C ASP A 165 23.14 8.38 11.75
N GLN A 166 24.38 8.28 11.24
CA GLN A 166 25.52 8.48 12.12
C GLN A 166 25.42 9.93 12.57
N GLU A 167 24.73 10.17 13.69
CA GLU A 167 25.08 11.29 14.55
C GLU A 167 26.59 11.16 14.76
N GLU A 168 27.35 12.10 14.17
CA GLU A 168 28.75 12.32 14.53
C GLU A 168 28.81 12.29 16.05
N SER A 169 29.45 11.27 16.61
CA SER A 169 29.69 11.19 18.03
C SER A 169 30.34 12.51 18.45
N LEU A 170 29.92 13.06 19.60
CA LEU A 170 30.49 14.26 20.22
C LEU A 170 32.03 14.19 20.38
N SER A 171 32.64 13.02 20.18
CA SER A 171 34.08 12.82 20.05
C SER A 171 34.73 13.38 18.76
N GLU A 172 33.96 13.69 17.72
CA GLU A 172 34.48 14.25 16.45
C GLU A 172 34.33 15.77 16.35
N LYS A 173 33.58 16.40 17.26
CA LYS A 173 33.64 17.86 17.47
C LYS A 173 34.65 18.12 18.57
N ASN A 174 35.85 18.55 18.17
CA ASN A 174 36.87 19.14 19.05
C ASN A 174 36.32 20.31 19.89
N ILE A 175 35.57 19.99 20.93
CA ILE A 175 35.19 20.89 22.01
C ILE A 175 35.82 20.28 23.27
N ILE A 176 37.09 20.65 23.44
CA ILE A 176 37.96 20.65 24.65
C ILE A 176 37.60 19.66 25.75
#